data_AF-A0A2N2KGJ4-F1
#
_entry.id   AF-A0A2N2KGJ4-F1
#
_cell.length_a   1.000
_cell.length_b   1.000
_cell.length_c   1.000
_cell.angle_alpha   90.00
_cell.angle_beta   90.00
_cell.angle_gamma   90.00
#
_symmetry.space_group_name_H-M   'P 1'
#
loop_
_entity.id
_entity.type
_entity.pdbx_description
1 polymer ?
#
loop_
_entity_poly.entity_id
_entity_poly.type
_entity_poly.pdbx_seq_one_letter_code
_entity_poly.pdbx_strand_id
1 'polypeptide(L)'
;MPDLKRNNLDKSLSPYLLQHIANPVWWQEWSPEIIAGAVAEGKPLFVSVGYATCHWCHVMAAEAFSDSDTANYLNSHYICIKVDREQRPDIDQFLMNFLHAQSGSGGWPLNVFLTADLRPIYALTYAPVRSSQTQHSFLNIAEMVYDHYKKMPTIFRCLSPGKKSRRPPEQTPWLRIYYLIMTPFMAVLVWVKNFRPIPRCCIFCFSFVWRRILMLRHYAAKLLMPCVYGGSTIICRAEFSAIVWIAAGQFRISKKCFMTRPWLSGVSPSPIKS
;
A
#
# COMPACT_ATOMS: atom_id res chain seq x y z
N MET A 1 -16.20 -23.25 16.69
CA MET A 1 -14.98 -22.62 16.15
C MET A 1 -13.92 -23.70 15.99
N PRO A 2 -13.10 -23.67 14.93
CA PRO A 2 -12.00 -24.63 14.75
C PRO A 2 -11.00 -24.55 15.90
N ASP A 3 -10.43 -25.70 16.27
CA ASP A 3 -9.40 -25.78 17.32
C ASP A 3 -8.04 -25.35 16.77
N LEU A 4 -7.59 -24.14 17.10
CA LEU A 4 -6.32 -23.58 16.63
C LEU A 4 -5.09 -24.18 17.31
N LYS A 5 -5.27 -25.07 18.31
CA LYS A 5 -4.18 -25.68 19.08
C LYS A 5 -3.76 -27.07 18.58
N ARG A 6 -4.15 -27.40 17.35
CA ARG A 6 -3.71 -28.60 16.64
C ARG A 6 -3.69 -28.38 15.14
N ASN A 7 -2.98 -29.24 14.42
CA ASN A 7 -3.08 -29.33 12.98
C ASN A 7 -4.49 -29.84 12.60
N ASN A 8 -5.20 -29.13 11.71
CA ASN A 8 -6.56 -29.44 11.26
C ASN A 8 -6.62 -29.87 9.78
N LEU A 9 -5.47 -30.06 9.11
CA LEU A 9 -5.44 -30.46 7.70
C LEU A 9 -5.98 -31.88 7.48
N ASP A 10 -6.20 -32.67 8.55
CA ASP A 10 -6.89 -33.97 8.52
C ASP A 10 -8.30 -33.89 7.92
N LYS A 11 -8.89 -32.70 7.92
CA LYS A 11 -10.24 -32.43 7.39
C LYS A 11 -10.24 -31.88 5.96
N SER A 12 -9.07 -31.63 5.38
CA SER A 12 -8.96 -31.05 4.05
C SER A 12 -9.31 -32.05 2.96
N LEU A 13 -9.85 -31.56 1.85
CA LEU A 13 -10.05 -32.35 0.63
C LEU A 13 -8.86 -32.25 -0.33
N SER A 14 -7.95 -31.30 -0.11
CA SER A 14 -6.76 -31.15 -0.96
C SER A 14 -5.75 -32.28 -0.71
N PRO A 15 -5.37 -33.05 -1.75
CA PRO A 15 -4.29 -34.02 -1.63
C PRO A 15 -2.96 -33.39 -1.22
N TYR A 16 -2.71 -32.13 -1.61
CA TYR A 16 -1.51 -31.38 -1.21
C TYR A 16 -1.54 -31.05 0.29
N LEU A 17 -2.65 -30.52 0.81
CA LEU A 17 -2.76 -30.20 2.23
C LEU A 17 -2.69 -31.45 3.11
N LEU A 18 -3.27 -32.56 2.67
CA LEU A 18 -3.22 -33.83 3.39
C LEU A 18 -1.79 -34.38 3.57
N GLN A 19 -0.83 -33.98 2.73
CA GLN A 19 0.59 -34.37 2.92
C GLN A 19 1.23 -33.72 4.15
N HIS A 20 0.63 -32.65 4.68
CA HIS A 20 1.16 -31.87 5.80
C HIS A 20 0.48 -32.20 7.15
N ILE A 21 -0.36 -33.23 7.23
CA ILE A 21 -1.08 -33.61 8.46
C ILE A 21 -0.16 -34.03 9.61
N ALA A 22 1.00 -34.60 9.27
CA ALA A 22 1.98 -35.09 10.24
C ALA A 22 2.97 -34.01 10.69
N ASN A 23 2.92 -32.80 10.12
CA ASN A 23 3.80 -31.73 10.55
C ASN A 23 3.47 -31.31 12.00
N PRO A 24 4.48 -31.03 12.83
CA PRO A 24 4.30 -30.52 14.20
C PRO A 24 3.68 -29.12 14.25
N VAL A 25 3.75 -28.36 13.15
CA VAL A 25 3.06 -27.07 13.01
C VAL A 25 1.54 -27.29 13.00
N TRP A 26 0.81 -26.48 13.75
CA TRP A 26 -0.66 -26.51 13.83
C TRP A 26 -1.31 -25.86 12.61
N TRP A 27 -1.09 -26.48 11.45
CA TRP A 27 -1.61 -26.00 10.20
C TRP A 27 -3.13 -25.96 10.17
N GLN A 28 -3.64 -24.83 9.68
CA GLN A 28 -5.04 -24.59 9.40
C GLN A 28 -5.25 -24.47 7.90
N GLU A 29 -6.40 -24.91 7.41
CA GLU A 29 -6.82 -24.58 6.05
C GLU A 29 -7.41 -23.16 6.02
N TRP A 30 -7.18 -22.44 4.92
CA TRP A 30 -7.70 -21.08 4.79
C TRP A 30 -9.23 -21.07 4.85
N SER A 31 -9.78 -20.41 5.86
CA SER A 31 -11.23 -20.22 6.01
C SER A 31 -11.56 -18.95 6.80
N PRO A 32 -12.75 -18.35 6.59
CA PRO A 32 -13.21 -17.19 7.37
C PRO A 32 -13.19 -17.44 8.88
N GLU A 33 -13.50 -18.66 9.32
CA GLU A 33 -13.53 -19.05 10.72
C GLU A 33 -12.14 -19.03 11.36
N ILE A 34 -11.12 -19.46 10.62
CA ILE A 34 -9.72 -19.42 11.07
C ILE A 34 -9.22 -17.98 11.16
N ILE A 35 -9.57 -17.13 10.17
CA ILE A 35 -9.21 -15.71 10.20
C ILE A 35 -9.88 -15.01 11.38
N ALA A 36 -11.17 -15.27 11.62
CA ALA A 36 -11.87 -14.75 12.78
C ALA A 36 -11.25 -15.23 14.10
N GLY A 37 -10.81 -16.49 14.16
CA GLY A 37 -10.07 -17.05 15.29
C GLY A 37 -8.74 -16.33 15.55
N ALA A 38 -7.97 -16.02 14.51
CA ALA A 38 -6.73 -15.26 14.64
C ALA A 38 -6.95 -13.83 15.17
N VAL A 39 -8.02 -13.17 14.72
CA VAL A 39 -8.44 -11.87 15.25
C VAL A 39 -8.81 -11.99 16.74
N ALA A 40 -9.52 -13.05 17.13
CA ALA A 40 -9.90 -13.29 18.52
C ALA A 40 -8.68 -13.59 19.42
N GLU A 41 -7.70 -14.35 18.94
CA GLU A 41 -6.45 -14.61 19.67
C GLU A 41 -5.47 -13.42 19.67
N GLY A 42 -5.68 -12.43 18.79
CA GLY A 42 -4.77 -11.29 18.63
C GLY A 42 -3.39 -11.66 18.08
N LYS A 43 -3.29 -12.83 17.42
CA LYS A 43 -2.06 -13.35 16.84
C LYS A 43 -1.96 -13.00 15.34
N PRO A 44 -0.75 -12.71 14.84
CA PRO A 44 -0.52 -12.59 13.40
C PRO A 44 -0.71 -13.94 12.69
N LEU A 45 -0.90 -13.89 11.38
CA LEU A 45 -1.01 -15.07 10.54
C LEU A 45 0.34 -15.38 9.89
N PHE A 46 0.65 -16.65 9.77
CA PHE A 46 1.68 -17.14 8.88
C PHE A 46 1.02 -17.97 7.77
N VAL A 47 1.14 -17.55 6.52
CA VAL A 47 0.49 -18.21 5.37
C VAL A 47 1.54 -18.81 4.47
N SER A 48 1.48 -20.12 4.26
CA SER A 48 2.38 -20.85 3.38
C SER A 48 1.60 -21.47 2.21
N VAL A 49 1.79 -20.92 1.02
CA VAL A 49 1.17 -21.36 -0.23
C VAL A 49 2.10 -22.31 -0.98
N GLY A 50 1.56 -23.43 -1.45
CA GLY A 50 2.26 -24.38 -2.31
C GLY A 50 1.30 -25.19 -3.17
N TYR A 51 1.83 -26.19 -3.85
CA TYR A 51 1.09 -27.11 -4.73
C TYR A 51 1.83 -28.45 -4.83
N ALA A 52 1.13 -29.50 -5.25
CA ALA A 52 1.60 -30.89 -5.14
C ALA A 52 2.93 -31.19 -5.86
N THR A 53 3.22 -30.53 -6.98
CA THR A 53 4.44 -30.78 -7.79
C THR A 53 5.58 -29.80 -7.51
N CYS A 54 5.45 -28.96 -6.48
CA CYS A 54 6.46 -27.99 -6.09
C CYS A 54 7.61 -28.66 -5.32
N HIS A 55 8.78 -28.84 -5.96
CA HIS A 55 9.95 -29.45 -5.33
C HIS A 55 10.38 -28.75 -4.04
N TRP A 56 10.56 -27.42 -4.08
CA TRP A 56 11.02 -26.65 -2.92
C TRP A 56 10.01 -26.57 -1.78
N CYS A 57 8.72 -26.76 -2.08
CA CYS A 57 7.68 -26.84 -1.05
C CYS A 57 7.84 -28.11 -0.21
N HIS A 58 8.18 -29.23 -0.86
CA HIS A 58 8.46 -30.49 -0.17
C HIS A 58 9.74 -30.43 0.65
N VAL A 59 10.82 -29.85 0.09
CA VAL A 59 12.08 -29.67 0.81
C VAL A 59 11.87 -28.82 2.07
N MET A 60 11.25 -27.65 1.93
CA MET A 60 11.02 -26.75 3.07
C MET A 60 10.09 -27.36 4.11
N ALA A 61 9.12 -28.19 3.69
CA ALA A 61 8.24 -28.88 4.61
C ALA A 61 8.95 -30.00 5.38
N ALA A 62 9.83 -30.75 4.72
CA ALA A 62 10.62 -31.81 5.33
C ALA A 62 11.70 -31.24 6.27
N GLU A 63 12.20 -30.04 5.99
CA GLU A 63 13.17 -29.35 6.82
C GLU A 63 12.48 -28.43 7.84
N ALA A 64 12.27 -27.16 7.49
CA ALA A 64 11.85 -26.11 8.42
C ALA A 64 10.50 -26.39 9.11
N PHE A 65 9.51 -26.97 8.41
CA PHE A 65 8.19 -27.21 9.02
C PHE A 65 8.09 -28.54 9.80
N SER A 66 9.13 -29.37 9.75
CA SER A 66 9.23 -30.59 10.54
C SER A 66 10.18 -30.44 11.74
N ASP A 67 10.97 -29.36 11.77
CA ASP A 67 11.80 -28.99 12.89
C ASP A 67 10.96 -28.59 14.12
N SER A 68 11.27 -29.19 15.28
CA SER A 68 10.50 -29.00 16.52
C SER A 68 10.57 -27.58 17.06
N ASP A 69 11.75 -26.95 16.98
CA ASP A 69 11.94 -25.61 17.54
C ASP A 69 11.18 -24.57 16.71
N THR A 70 11.28 -24.69 15.39
CA THR A 70 10.51 -23.89 14.44
C THR A 70 9.01 -24.08 14.65
N ALA A 71 8.54 -25.32 14.78
CA ALA A 71 7.12 -25.59 14.96
C ALA A 71 6.58 -25.07 16.30
N ASN A 72 7.31 -25.27 17.39
CA ASN A 72 6.93 -24.76 18.71
C ASN A 72 6.86 -23.23 18.72
N TYR A 73 7.82 -22.57 18.07
CA TYR A 73 7.81 -21.12 17.94
C TYR A 73 6.60 -20.64 17.14
N LEU A 74 6.35 -21.24 15.97
CA LEU A 74 5.21 -20.91 15.13
C LEU A 74 3.87 -21.09 15.86
N ASN A 75 3.66 -22.24 16.48
CA ASN A 75 2.44 -22.58 17.22
C ASN A 75 2.14 -21.59 18.37
N SER A 76 3.21 -21.07 19.00
CA SER A 76 3.09 -20.13 20.12
C SER A 76 2.74 -18.71 19.67
N HIS A 77 3.22 -18.29 18.50
CA HIS A 77 3.23 -16.89 18.09
C HIS A 77 2.32 -16.55 16.90
N TYR A 78 2.02 -17.52 16.06
CA TYR A 78 1.27 -17.34 14.82
C TYR A 78 0.07 -18.28 14.74
N ILE A 79 -0.94 -17.89 13.97
CA ILE A 79 -1.90 -18.84 13.40
C ILE A 79 -1.37 -19.24 12.02
N CYS A 80 -0.95 -20.49 11.90
CA CYS A 80 -0.32 -21.02 10.69
C CYS A 80 -1.37 -21.56 9.73
N ILE A 81 -1.40 -21.02 8.52
CA ILE A 81 -2.35 -21.39 7.46
C ILE A 81 -1.57 -21.98 6.30
N LYS A 82 -1.99 -23.17 5.85
CA LYS A 82 -1.48 -23.80 4.64
C LYS A 82 -2.51 -23.60 3.52
N VAL A 83 -2.04 -23.20 2.35
CA VAL A 83 -2.90 -22.94 1.18
C VAL A 83 -2.45 -23.79 0.01
N ASP A 84 -3.40 -24.49 -0.58
CA ASP A 84 -3.22 -25.12 -1.88
C ASP A 84 -3.51 -24.11 -2.98
N ARG A 85 -2.49 -23.77 -3.75
CA ARG A 85 -2.58 -22.87 -4.90
C ARG A 85 -3.57 -23.38 -5.95
N GLU A 86 -3.69 -24.69 -6.14
CA GLU A 86 -4.57 -25.28 -7.15
C GLU A 86 -6.05 -25.08 -6.79
N GLN A 87 -6.36 -25.03 -5.49
CA GLN A 87 -7.70 -24.74 -5.00
C GLN A 87 -7.98 -23.25 -4.82
N ARG A 88 -6.96 -22.46 -4.43
CA ARG A 88 -7.06 -21.02 -4.12
C ARG A 88 -6.04 -20.17 -4.88
N PRO A 89 -6.13 -20.10 -6.22
CA PRO A 89 -5.23 -19.27 -7.02
C PRO A 89 -5.43 -17.77 -6.76
N ASP A 90 -6.59 -17.37 -6.24
CA ASP A 90 -6.88 -15.99 -5.85
C ASP A 90 -5.99 -15.49 -4.71
N ILE A 91 -5.80 -16.33 -3.67
CA ILE A 91 -4.93 -16.00 -2.54
C ILE A 91 -3.47 -16.01 -3.00
N ASP A 92 -3.08 -17.03 -3.77
CA ASP A 92 -1.73 -17.16 -4.34
C ASP A 92 -1.33 -15.90 -5.12
N GLN A 93 -2.17 -15.44 -6.05
CA GLN A 93 -1.89 -14.25 -6.85
C GLN A 93 -1.75 -12.99 -6.01
N PHE A 94 -2.63 -12.79 -5.02
CA PHE A 94 -2.55 -11.63 -4.14
C PHE A 94 -1.23 -11.59 -3.36
N LEU A 95 -0.85 -12.72 -2.75
CA LEU A 95 0.37 -12.84 -1.95
C LEU A 95 1.63 -12.79 -2.83
N MET A 96 1.57 -13.36 -4.04
CA MET A 96 2.67 -13.31 -5.00
C MET A 96 2.92 -11.88 -5.49
N ASN A 97 1.86 -11.09 -5.73
CA ASN A 97 1.99 -9.68 -6.08
C ASN A 97 2.67 -8.89 -4.97
N PHE A 98 2.36 -9.19 -3.71
CA PHE A 98 3.07 -8.58 -2.57
C PHE A 98 4.55 -8.97 -2.55
N LEU A 99 4.88 -10.25 -2.74
CA LEU A 99 6.26 -10.71 -2.82
C LEU A 99 7.01 -10.02 -3.97
N HIS A 100 6.43 -9.95 -5.17
CA HIS A 100 7.01 -9.23 -6.30
C HIS A 100 7.25 -7.74 -5.99
N ALA A 101 6.30 -7.07 -5.33
CA ALA A 101 6.49 -5.68 -4.92
C ALA A 101 7.60 -5.52 -3.86
N GLN A 102 7.81 -6.53 -3.01
CA GLN A 102 8.81 -6.51 -1.95
C GLN A 102 10.23 -6.83 -2.46
N SER A 103 10.41 -7.91 -3.24
CA SER A 103 11.72 -8.43 -3.64
C SER A 103 12.04 -8.27 -5.13
N GLY A 104 11.08 -7.88 -5.97
CA GLY A 104 11.25 -7.80 -7.43
C GLY A 104 11.23 -9.16 -8.16
N SER A 105 11.27 -10.26 -7.41
CA SER A 105 11.16 -11.64 -7.89
C SER A 105 10.20 -12.43 -6.98
N GLY A 106 9.70 -13.55 -7.48
CA GLY A 106 8.76 -14.39 -6.76
C GLY A 106 8.88 -15.86 -7.14
N GLY A 107 8.21 -16.72 -6.38
CA GLY A 107 8.26 -18.16 -6.56
C GLY A 107 7.64 -18.91 -5.39
N TRP A 108 7.69 -20.24 -5.48
CA TRP A 108 7.17 -21.14 -4.45
C TRP A 108 8.31 -21.94 -3.81
N PRO A 109 8.21 -22.30 -2.52
CA PRO A 109 7.09 -22.06 -1.59
C PRO A 109 6.91 -20.58 -1.29
N LEU A 110 5.67 -20.09 -1.30
CA LEU A 110 5.36 -18.70 -1.03
C LEU A 110 4.95 -18.56 0.44
N ASN A 111 5.76 -17.88 1.23
CA ASN A 111 5.61 -17.76 2.67
C ASN A 111 5.39 -16.29 3.01
N VAL A 112 4.23 -15.96 3.61
CA VAL A 112 3.86 -14.57 3.92
C VAL A 112 3.36 -14.46 5.34
N PHE A 113 3.92 -13.50 6.08
CA PHE A 113 3.45 -13.11 7.40
C PHE A 113 2.47 -11.96 7.26
N LEU A 114 1.27 -12.12 7.82
CA LEU A 114 0.20 -11.12 7.80
C LEU A 114 -0.14 -10.69 9.23
N THR A 115 -0.63 -9.47 9.37
CA THR A 115 -1.38 -9.07 10.57
C THR A 115 -2.70 -9.84 10.68
N ALA A 116 -3.33 -9.80 11.85
CA ALA A 116 -4.65 -10.41 12.06
C ALA A 116 -5.74 -9.81 11.14
N ASP A 117 -5.55 -8.58 10.64
CA ASP A 117 -6.44 -7.92 9.67
C ASP A 117 -5.99 -8.11 8.21
N LEU A 118 -5.22 -9.16 7.92
CA LEU A 118 -4.81 -9.60 6.58
C LEU A 118 -3.87 -8.63 5.83
N ARG A 119 -3.10 -7.78 6.54
CA ARG A 119 -2.10 -6.93 5.90
C ARG A 119 -0.75 -7.63 5.87
N PRO A 120 -0.11 -7.76 4.70
CA PRO A 120 1.24 -8.31 4.59
C PRO A 120 2.28 -7.47 5.33
N ILE A 121 3.09 -8.17 6.13
CA ILE A 121 4.22 -7.61 6.88
C ILE A 121 5.52 -7.94 6.14
N TYR A 122 5.69 -9.23 5.82
CA TYR A 122 6.90 -9.74 5.18
C TYR A 122 6.59 -10.98 4.38
N ALA A 123 7.21 -11.11 3.20
CA ALA A 123 7.12 -12.30 2.36
C ALA A 123 8.51 -12.84 2.02
N LEU A 124 8.59 -14.14 1.80
CA LEU A 124 9.78 -14.81 1.33
C LEU A 124 9.40 -16.06 0.52
N THR A 125 10.37 -16.57 -0.22
CA THR A 125 10.24 -17.88 -0.87
C THR A 125 10.76 -18.98 0.04
N TYR A 126 11.85 -19.62 -0.33
CA TYR A 126 12.53 -20.64 0.46
C TYR A 126 13.40 -20.00 1.54
N ALA A 127 13.37 -20.56 2.75
CA ALA A 127 14.36 -20.30 3.79
C ALA A 127 14.81 -21.62 4.42
N PRO A 128 16.13 -21.80 4.66
CA PRO A 128 16.67 -23.01 5.24
C PRO A 128 16.31 -23.15 6.72
N VAL A 129 16.38 -24.38 7.25
CA VAL A 129 16.20 -24.62 8.70
C VAL A 129 17.35 -24.06 9.55
N ARG A 130 18.57 -24.02 9.01
CA ARG A 130 19.76 -23.48 9.69
C ARG A 130 20.27 -22.24 8.98
N SER A 131 20.69 -21.26 9.77
CA SER A 131 21.33 -20.06 9.26
C SER A 131 22.70 -20.39 8.65
N SER A 132 23.03 -19.72 7.55
CA SER A 132 24.35 -19.70 6.96
C SER A 132 24.96 -18.29 7.10
N GLN A 133 26.17 -18.07 6.57
CA GLN A 133 26.77 -16.73 6.56
C GLN A 133 25.98 -15.73 5.71
N THR A 134 25.20 -16.21 4.74
CA THR A 134 24.51 -15.37 3.75
C THR A 134 22.99 -15.37 3.90
N GLN A 135 22.43 -16.30 4.67
CA GLN A 135 20.98 -16.49 4.79
C GLN A 135 20.60 -16.82 6.23
N HIS A 136 19.53 -16.18 6.71
CA HIS A 136 18.92 -16.52 7.99
C HIS A 136 18.07 -17.78 7.88
N SER A 137 18.01 -18.56 8.97
CA SER A 137 17.05 -19.65 9.10
C SER A 137 15.62 -19.14 9.06
N PHE A 138 14.69 -20.01 8.69
CA PHE A 138 13.27 -19.70 8.74
C PHE A 138 12.82 -19.27 10.16
N LEU A 139 13.30 -19.94 11.21
CA LEU A 139 13.02 -19.57 12.60
C LEU A 139 13.48 -18.14 12.91
N ASN A 140 14.72 -17.79 12.57
CA ASN A 140 15.25 -16.44 12.81
C ASN A 140 14.43 -15.37 12.09
N ILE A 141 13.98 -15.66 10.86
CA ILE A 141 13.11 -14.76 10.10
C ILE A 141 11.75 -14.59 10.81
N ALA A 142 11.13 -15.70 11.25
CA ALA A 142 9.87 -15.67 11.97
C ALA A 142 9.97 -14.87 13.29
N GLU A 143 11.10 -14.97 13.99
CA GLU A 143 11.40 -14.18 15.19
C GLU A 143 11.52 -12.69 14.88
N MET A 144 12.33 -12.33 13.89
CA MET A 144 12.52 -10.94 13.47
C MET A 144 11.20 -10.28 13.03
N VAL A 145 10.37 -11.01 12.30
CA VAL A 145 9.05 -10.53 11.87
C VAL A 145 8.11 -10.35 13.06
N TYR A 146 8.13 -11.26 14.03
CA TYR A 146 7.28 -11.15 15.21
C TYR A 146 7.68 -9.97 16.11
N ASP A 147 8.99 -9.76 16.28
CA ASP A 147 9.52 -8.62 17.01
C ASP A 147 9.17 -7.30 16.33
N HIS A 148 9.18 -7.27 14.99
CA HIS A 148 8.70 -6.13 14.24
C HIS A 148 7.19 -5.91 14.43
N TYR A 149 6.38 -6.97 14.35
CA TYR A 149 4.94 -6.94 14.60
C TYR A 149 4.59 -6.38 15.99
N LYS A 150 5.33 -6.75 17.04
CA LYS A 150 5.12 -6.21 18.40
C LYS A 150 5.37 -4.70 18.50
N LYS A 151 6.30 -4.18 17.70
CA LYS A 151 6.65 -2.75 17.65
C LYS A 151 5.69 -1.92 16.80
N MET A 152 4.85 -2.56 15.98
CA MET A 152 3.87 -1.85 15.16
C MET A 152 2.83 -1.13 16.04
N PRO A 153 2.43 0.10 15.68
CA PRO A 153 1.38 0.80 16.39
C PRO A 153 0.08 -0.01 16.40
N THR A 154 -0.65 0.00 17.52
CA THR A 154 -1.85 -0.84 17.75
C THR A 154 -2.92 -0.71 16.66
N ILE A 155 -2.97 0.44 15.97
CA ILE A 155 -3.87 0.68 14.82
C ILE A 155 -3.64 -0.27 13.63
N PHE A 156 -2.42 -0.82 13.52
CA PHE A 156 -2.04 -1.82 12.52
C PHE A 156 -2.11 -3.26 13.06
N ARG A 157 -2.23 -3.43 14.38
CA ARG A 157 -2.24 -4.74 15.05
C ARG A 157 -3.64 -5.30 15.28
N CYS A 158 -4.59 -4.42 15.60
CA CYS A 158 -5.95 -4.81 15.94
C CYS A 158 -6.96 -3.93 15.22
N LEU A 159 -7.83 -4.54 14.42
CA LEU A 159 -9.21 -4.09 14.39
C LEU A 159 -9.84 -4.58 15.70
N SER A 160 -10.03 -3.68 16.66
CA SER A 160 -10.98 -3.96 17.74
C SER A 160 -12.31 -4.39 17.09
N PRO A 161 -12.91 -5.54 17.46
CA PRO A 161 -14.20 -5.96 16.94
C PRO A 161 -15.24 -4.94 17.42
N GLY A 162 -15.48 -3.91 16.61
CA GLY A 162 -16.31 -2.77 17.01
C GLY A 162 -16.03 -1.47 16.27
N LYS A 163 -14.86 -1.29 15.63
CA LYS A 163 -14.63 -0.12 14.76
C LYS A 163 -14.57 -0.56 13.30
N LYS A 164 -15.73 -0.44 12.62
CA LYS A 164 -15.80 -0.45 11.16
C LYS A 164 -14.65 0.41 10.63
N SER A 165 -13.78 -0.17 9.81
CA SER A 165 -12.79 0.59 9.07
C SER A 165 -13.51 1.77 8.42
N ARG A 166 -13.00 2.99 8.63
CA ARG A 166 -13.48 4.13 7.84
C ARG A 166 -13.31 3.73 6.38
N ARG A 167 -14.40 3.81 5.61
CA ARG A 167 -14.36 3.57 4.16
C ARG A 167 -13.16 4.33 3.57
N PRO A 168 -12.49 3.80 2.55
CA PRO A 168 -11.49 4.59 1.81
C PRO A 168 -12.14 5.93 1.43
N PRO A 169 -11.41 7.05 1.49
CA PRO A 169 -11.98 8.35 1.18
C PRO A 169 -12.64 8.26 -0.19
N GLU A 170 -13.95 8.46 -0.19
CA GLU A 170 -14.76 8.63 -1.39
C GLU A 170 -14.02 9.62 -2.30
N GLN A 171 -13.81 9.21 -3.55
CA GLN A 171 -13.03 9.98 -4.54
C GLN A 171 -13.39 11.46 -4.42
N THR A 172 -12.40 12.26 -4.05
CA THR A 172 -12.62 13.67 -3.75
C THR A 172 -13.29 14.38 -4.95
N PRO A 173 -14.24 15.30 -4.71
CA PRO A 173 -14.98 15.99 -5.78
C PRO A 173 -14.09 16.64 -6.85
N TRP A 174 -12.84 16.95 -6.49
CA TRP A 174 -11.82 17.54 -7.35
C TRP A 174 -11.45 16.68 -8.56
N LEU A 175 -11.43 15.35 -8.45
CA LEU A 175 -11.18 14.47 -9.59
C LEU A 175 -12.34 14.50 -10.59
N ARG A 176 -13.59 14.53 -10.13
CA ARG A 176 -14.76 14.72 -11.00
C ARG A 176 -14.76 16.08 -11.68
N ILE A 177 -14.39 17.13 -10.95
CA ILE A 177 -14.26 18.50 -11.50
C ILE A 177 -13.12 18.56 -12.53
N TYR A 178 -11.97 17.95 -12.26
CA TYR A 178 -10.84 17.89 -13.19
C TYR A 178 -11.23 17.19 -14.49
N TYR A 179 -11.91 16.04 -14.43
CA TYR A 179 -12.40 15.35 -15.62
C TYR A 179 -13.47 16.15 -16.37
N LEU A 180 -14.37 16.86 -15.69
CA LEU A 180 -15.37 17.75 -16.32
C LEU A 180 -14.75 18.96 -17.03
N ILE A 181 -13.63 19.49 -16.54
CA ILE A 181 -12.95 20.66 -17.11
C ILE A 181 -11.95 20.24 -18.21
N MET A 182 -11.21 19.15 -18.03
CA MET A 182 -10.13 18.76 -18.94
C MET A 182 -10.60 17.98 -20.17
N THR A 183 -11.73 17.27 -20.10
CA THR A 183 -12.28 16.55 -21.27
C THR A 183 -12.65 17.48 -22.45
N PRO A 184 -13.32 18.64 -22.28
CA PRO A 184 -13.54 19.55 -23.40
C PRO A 184 -12.25 20.21 -23.89
N PHE A 185 -11.27 20.43 -23.02
CA PHE A 185 -9.99 21.07 -23.39
C PHE A 185 -9.12 20.17 -24.27
N MET A 186 -9.07 18.87 -23.95
CA MET A 186 -8.38 17.88 -24.79
C MET A 186 -9.11 17.63 -26.12
N ALA A 187 -10.45 17.66 -26.13
CA ALA A 187 -11.23 17.54 -27.36
C ALA A 187 -10.95 18.70 -28.34
N VAL A 188 -10.81 19.93 -27.83
CA VAL A 188 -10.44 21.11 -28.63
C VAL A 188 -9.00 21.02 -29.14
N LEU A 189 -8.04 20.56 -28.32
CA LEU A 189 -6.65 20.39 -28.73
C LEU A 189 -6.46 19.31 -29.81
N VAL A 190 -7.19 18.19 -29.71
CA VAL A 190 -7.21 17.14 -30.74
C VAL A 190 -7.85 17.65 -32.04
N TRP A 191 -8.88 18.50 -31.92
CA TRP A 191 -9.56 19.10 -33.07
C TRP A 191 -8.71 20.15 -33.79
N VAL A 192 -8.00 21.03 -33.06
CA VAL A 192 -7.11 22.06 -33.63
C VAL A 192 -5.89 21.45 -34.33
N LYS A 193 -5.40 20.28 -33.88
CA LYS A 193 -4.30 19.57 -34.56
C LYS A 193 -4.71 18.87 -35.85
N ASN A 194 -5.99 18.60 -36.06
CA ASN A 194 -6.52 17.96 -37.26
C ASN A 194 -7.35 18.98 -38.07
N PHE A 195 -6.64 19.89 -38.76
CA PHE A 195 -7.20 20.88 -39.70
C PHE A 195 -8.30 20.27 -40.60
N ARG A 196 -9.55 20.59 -40.31
CA ARG A 196 -10.66 20.52 -41.28
C ARG A 196 -11.52 21.79 -41.19
N PRO A 197 -12.01 22.35 -42.31
CA PRO A 197 -12.83 23.56 -42.29
C PRO A 197 -14.20 23.29 -41.63
N ILE A 198 -14.62 24.19 -40.73
CA ILE A 198 -15.95 24.15 -40.07
C ILE A 198 -17.03 24.72 -41.01
N PRO A 199 -18.16 24.02 -41.26
CA PRO A 199 -19.33 24.62 -41.88
C PRO A 199 -20.00 25.64 -40.94
N ARG A 200 -20.47 26.77 -41.50
CA ARG A 200 -20.94 27.99 -40.80
C ARG A 200 -22.05 27.82 -39.73
N CYS A 201 -22.61 26.63 -39.54
CA CYS A 201 -23.69 26.39 -38.57
C CYS A 201 -23.24 26.19 -37.11
N CYS A 202 -21.96 25.93 -36.81
CA CYS A 202 -21.50 25.63 -35.44
C CYS A 202 -21.10 26.86 -34.59
N ILE A 203 -21.10 28.07 -35.16
CA ILE A 203 -20.66 29.30 -34.45
C ILE A 203 -21.63 29.67 -33.31
N PHE A 204 -22.89 29.24 -33.35
CA PHE A 204 -23.86 29.53 -32.29
C PHE A 204 -23.70 28.69 -31.00
N CYS A 205 -23.10 27.50 -31.06
CA CYS A 205 -22.91 26.66 -29.86
C CYS A 205 -21.73 27.13 -28.97
N PHE A 206 -20.70 27.74 -29.53
CA PHE A 206 -19.52 28.19 -28.76
C PHE A 206 -19.80 29.41 -27.85
N SER A 207 -20.79 30.24 -28.22
CA SER A 207 -21.26 31.37 -27.41
C SER A 207 -21.85 30.93 -26.06
N PHE A 208 -22.52 29.76 -26.02
CA PHE A 208 -23.21 29.27 -24.83
C PHE A 208 -22.24 28.68 -23.79
N VAL A 209 -21.16 28.04 -24.24
CA VAL A 209 -20.13 27.45 -23.36
C VAL A 209 -19.28 28.55 -22.72
N TRP A 210 -18.94 29.60 -23.46
CA TRP A 210 -18.10 30.70 -22.94
C TRP A 210 -18.84 31.55 -21.88
N ARG A 211 -20.16 31.78 -22.05
CA ARG A 211 -20.98 32.46 -21.03
C ARG A 211 -21.07 31.66 -19.71
N ARG A 212 -21.04 30.32 -19.75
CA ARG A 212 -21.02 29.49 -18.53
C ARG A 212 -19.66 29.48 -17.83
N ILE A 213 -18.55 29.54 -18.58
CA ILE A 213 -17.20 29.61 -18.00
C ILE A 213 -16.97 30.97 -17.31
N LEU A 214 -17.50 32.06 -17.86
CA LEU A 214 -17.46 33.38 -17.22
C LEU A 214 -18.32 33.48 -15.95
N MET A 215 -19.44 32.76 -15.87
CA MET A 215 -20.26 32.68 -14.64
C MET A 215 -19.55 31.94 -13.49
N LEU A 216 -18.67 30.98 -13.79
CA LEU A 216 -17.90 30.25 -12.77
C LEU A 216 -16.76 31.09 -12.16
N ARG A 217 -16.29 32.16 -12.83
CA ARG A 217 -15.33 33.11 -12.25
C ARG A 217 -15.89 33.89 -11.05
N HIS A 218 -17.21 34.03 -10.93
CA HIS A 218 -17.82 34.72 -9.79
C HIS A 218 -18.05 33.82 -8.57
N TYR A 219 -18.12 32.49 -8.73
CA TYR A 219 -18.31 31.58 -7.60
C TYR A 219 -17.01 31.18 -6.89
N ALA A 220 -15.85 31.26 -7.57
CA ALA A 220 -14.56 30.91 -6.97
C ALA A 220 -14.00 31.97 -6.00
N ALA A 221 -14.60 33.16 -5.91
CA ALA A 221 -14.09 34.27 -5.09
C ALA A 221 -14.62 34.33 -3.65
N LYS A 222 -15.38 33.30 -3.17
CA LYS A 222 -16.03 33.32 -1.84
C LYS A 222 -15.85 32.04 -1.01
N LEU A 223 -14.71 31.38 -1.11
CA LEU A 223 -14.31 30.31 -0.19
C LEU A 223 -13.12 30.75 0.68
N LEU A 224 -13.42 31.58 1.68
CA LEU A 224 -12.57 31.73 2.85
C LEU A 224 -13.03 30.69 3.88
N MET A 225 -12.21 29.69 4.16
CA MET A 225 -12.38 28.83 5.32
C MET A 225 -11.26 29.12 6.32
N PRO A 226 -11.57 29.40 7.61
CA PRO A 226 -10.55 29.47 8.64
C PRO A 226 -10.06 28.06 8.98
N CYS A 227 -8.75 27.85 8.91
CA CYS A 227 -8.09 26.65 9.40
C CYS A 227 -7.52 26.97 10.79
N VAL A 228 -8.09 26.39 11.84
CA VAL A 228 -7.61 26.56 13.22
C VAL A 228 -6.62 25.44 13.53
N TYR A 229 -5.36 25.80 13.77
CA TYR A 229 -4.35 24.89 14.32
C TYR A 229 -3.63 25.62 15.45
N GLY A 230 -3.72 25.08 16.68
CA GLY A 230 -2.87 25.47 17.80
C GLY A 230 -2.79 26.98 18.12
N GLY A 231 -3.91 27.59 18.54
CA GLY A 231 -3.90 28.83 19.35
C GLY A 231 -3.22 30.09 18.76
N SER A 232 -2.91 30.14 17.46
CA SER A 232 -2.36 31.34 16.82
C SER A 232 -2.80 31.39 15.35
N THR A 233 -3.49 32.48 14.97
CA THR A 233 -4.03 32.68 13.62
C THR A 233 -2.93 33.14 12.67
N ILE A 234 -2.49 32.27 11.75
CA ILE A 234 -1.58 32.64 10.65
C ILE A 234 -2.41 32.71 9.36
N ILE A 235 -2.47 33.89 8.74
CA ILE A 235 -3.08 34.11 7.43
C ILE A 235 -2.02 33.81 6.36
N CYS A 236 -2.06 32.62 5.74
CA CYS A 236 -1.23 32.31 4.58
C CYS A 236 -1.89 32.80 3.29
N ARG A 237 -1.27 33.78 2.63
CA ARG A 237 -1.66 34.26 1.30
C ARG A 237 -0.93 33.41 0.24
N ALA A 238 -1.62 32.45 -0.36
CA ALA A 238 -1.10 31.69 -1.49
C ALA A 238 -1.47 32.41 -2.80
N GLU A 239 -0.51 33.13 -3.39
CA GLU A 239 -0.64 33.63 -4.77
C GLU A 239 -0.34 32.49 -5.75
N PHE A 240 -1.38 31.94 -6.34
CA PHE A 240 -1.30 31.03 -7.49
C PHE A 240 -1.15 31.87 -8.77
N SER A 241 0.07 32.12 -9.20
CA SER A 241 0.37 32.64 -10.54
C SER A 241 0.87 31.49 -11.42
N ALA A 242 -0.03 30.90 -12.20
CA ALA A 242 0.28 29.87 -13.17
C ALA A 242 -0.33 30.20 -14.54
N ILE A 243 0.57 30.36 -15.53
CA ILE A 243 0.41 29.94 -16.93
C ILE A 243 -0.38 30.90 -17.86
N VAL A 244 0.36 31.80 -18.54
CA VAL A 244 0.22 32.08 -19.99
C VAL A 244 1.57 32.59 -20.49
N TRP A 245 2.46 31.74 -21.03
CA TRP A 245 3.53 32.14 -21.96
C TRP A 245 4.02 30.89 -22.72
N ILE A 246 3.45 30.63 -23.91
CA ILE A 246 4.10 29.83 -24.96
C ILE A 246 4.00 30.66 -26.24
N ALA A 247 5.00 31.49 -26.50
CA ALA A 247 5.38 31.98 -27.83
C ALA A 247 6.63 32.86 -27.71
N ALA A 248 7.80 32.23 -27.76
CA ALA A 248 9.06 32.74 -28.34
C ALA A 248 10.20 31.88 -27.77
N GLY A 249 10.85 31.12 -28.64
CA GLY A 249 11.94 30.24 -28.27
C GLY A 249 13.14 31.01 -27.74
N GLN A 250 13.75 30.49 -26.67
CA GLN A 250 15.19 30.28 -26.55
C GLN A 250 15.50 29.59 -25.22
N PHE A 251 16.19 28.46 -25.33
CA PHE A 251 16.70 27.67 -24.22
C PHE A 251 17.91 28.39 -23.61
N ARG A 252 17.88 28.73 -22.32
CA ARG A 252 19.08 28.77 -21.47
C ARG A 252 18.71 28.67 -19.99
N ILE A 253 19.03 27.54 -19.39
CA ILE A 253 18.93 27.32 -17.94
C ILE A 253 20.10 28.03 -17.27
N SER A 254 19.82 28.99 -16.38
CA SER A 254 20.75 29.52 -15.41
C SER A 254 20.09 29.44 -14.04
N LYS A 255 20.56 28.51 -13.20
CA LYS A 255 20.15 28.42 -11.80
C LYS A 255 20.72 29.63 -11.05
N LYS A 256 19.87 30.52 -10.55
CA LYS A 256 20.19 31.39 -9.40
C LYS A 256 19.04 31.37 -8.41
N CYS A 257 19.25 30.67 -7.29
CA CYS A 257 18.48 30.82 -6.06
C CYS A 257 18.83 32.18 -5.46
N PHE A 258 17.86 33.09 -5.36
CA PHE A 258 17.97 34.28 -4.51
C PHE A 258 17.24 33.99 -3.20
N MET A 259 18.01 33.74 -2.13
CA MET A 259 17.52 33.94 -0.77
C MET A 259 17.58 35.43 -0.45
N THR A 260 16.43 36.09 -0.36
CA THR A 260 16.33 37.42 0.23
C THR A 260 16.02 37.28 1.72
N ARG A 261 16.97 37.69 2.57
CA ARG A 261 16.77 37.92 4.01
C ARG A 261 15.89 39.16 4.22
N PRO A 262 15.04 39.22 5.25
CA PRO A 262 14.41 40.46 5.67
C PRO A 262 15.38 41.32 6.48
N TRP A 263 15.39 42.62 6.16
CA TRP A 263 15.98 43.68 6.95
C TRP A 263 15.20 43.87 8.26
N LEU A 264 15.89 43.77 9.40
CA LEU A 264 15.51 44.46 10.63
C LEU A 264 16.66 45.39 11.02
N SER A 265 16.27 46.63 11.27
CA SER A 265 17.06 47.81 11.55
C SER A 265 17.82 47.76 12.87
N GLY A 266 19.09 48.18 12.82
CA GLY A 266 19.64 49.15 13.77
C GLY A 266 20.31 48.62 15.04
N VAL A 267 21.58 48.25 14.96
CA VAL A 267 22.62 48.56 15.97
C VAL A 267 23.96 48.72 15.24
N SER A 268 24.64 49.85 15.44
CA SER A 268 25.96 50.19 14.87
C SER A 268 27.12 49.43 15.53
N PRO A 269 28.28 49.26 14.85
CA PRO A 269 29.39 48.43 15.30
C PRO A 269 30.47 49.21 16.08
N SER A 270 31.22 48.51 16.92
CA SER A 270 32.54 48.93 17.42
C SER A 270 33.54 47.74 17.34
N PRO A 271 34.86 48.00 17.24
CA PRO A 271 35.73 47.23 16.36
C PRO A 271 36.65 46.19 17.06
N ILE A 272 36.94 45.15 16.27
CA ILE A 272 38.17 44.35 16.13
C ILE A 272 39.28 44.54 17.18
N LYS A 273 39.69 43.41 17.76
CA LYS A 273 41.05 42.89 18.08
C LYS A 273 40.82 41.51 18.70
N SER A 274 41.59 40.45 18.51
CA SER A 274 42.80 40.13 17.72
C SER A 274 42.84 38.61 17.67
#